data_AF-A0A1T5J1Y3-F1
#
_entry.id   AF-A0A1T5J1Y3-F1
#
_cell.length_a   1.000
_cell.length_b   1.000
_cell.length_c   1.000
_cell.angle_alpha   90.00
_cell.angle_beta   90.00
_cell.angle_gamma   90.00
#
_symmetry.space_group_name_H-M   'P 1'
#
loop_
_entity.id
_entity.type
_entity.pdbx_description
1 polymer ?
#
loop_
_entity_poly.entity_id
_entity_poly.type
_entity_poly.pdbx_seq_one_letter_code
_entity_poly.pdbx_strand_id
1 'polypeptide(L)'
;MKRKFSTYLFLGMLLSAVCACDDDDEETRSVQGRWQGTLLEVKLEAFGVTVRSEEDDTFDAVIEFKSGGEVTIEDEGQSATGTWKQSGNTITITADFSIEGIDLSGDYTIEEISETKLELYTERNGTYEDPDSGTEIEGTIKATLYFNALP
;
A
#
# COMPACT_ATOMS: atom_id res chain seq x y z
N MET A 1 -47.56 63.75 11.18
CA MET A 1 -47.57 64.05 12.64
C MET A 1 -48.03 62.78 13.38
N LYS A 2 -47.41 62.49 14.53
CA LYS A 2 -47.62 61.37 15.47
C LYS A 2 -46.77 60.11 15.25
N ARG A 3 -45.92 59.93 16.25
CA ARG A 3 -44.88 58.92 16.55
C ARG A 3 -45.51 57.74 17.33
N LYS A 4 -44.66 56.75 17.62
CA LYS A 4 -44.66 55.78 18.76
C LYS A 4 -45.26 54.40 18.42
N PHE A 5 -44.72 53.25 18.83
CA PHE A 5 -43.69 52.82 19.80
C PHE A 5 -43.34 51.36 19.40
N SER A 6 -42.06 50.97 19.31
CA SER A 6 -41.36 50.11 20.28
C SER A 6 -42.13 48.84 20.73
N THR A 7 -41.60 47.65 20.43
CA THR A 7 -41.11 46.65 21.42
C THR A 7 -40.70 45.35 20.72
N TYR A 8 -39.47 44.91 20.99
CA TYR A 8 -38.82 43.68 20.58
C TYR A 8 -39.55 42.43 21.09
N LEU A 9 -39.57 41.35 20.30
CA LEU A 9 -39.48 40.00 20.86
C LEU A 9 -38.48 39.16 20.07
N PHE A 10 -37.40 38.84 20.76
CA PHE A 10 -36.39 37.84 20.45
C PHE A 10 -37.01 36.45 20.22
N LEU A 11 -36.62 35.79 19.14
CA LEU A 11 -36.35 34.33 19.07
C LEU A 11 -35.58 34.13 17.75
N GLY A 12 -34.26 33.97 17.71
CA GLY A 12 -33.47 33.09 18.56
C GLY A 12 -33.48 31.67 18.00
N MET A 13 -33.13 31.49 16.71
CA MET A 13 -32.76 30.18 16.17
C MET A 13 -31.36 30.29 15.56
N LEU A 14 -30.38 30.38 16.46
CA LEU A 14 -29.07 29.77 16.24
C LEU A 14 -29.31 28.27 16.09
N LEU A 15 -29.26 27.75 14.87
CA LEU A 15 -28.92 26.35 14.68
C LEU A 15 -27.42 26.30 14.36
N SER A 16 -26.69 25.96 15.41
CA SER A 16 -25.28 25.64 15.42
C SER A 16 -24.98 24.50 14.44
N ALA A 17 -23.90 24.69 13.69
CA ALA A 17 -22.89 23.70 13.33
C ALA A 17 -23.36 22.24 13.18
N VAL A 18 -23.34 21.77 11.94
CA VAL A 18 -22.62 20.54 11.64
C VAL A 18 -21.70 20.85 10.47
N CYS A 19 -20.53 21.44 10.75
CA CYS A 19 -19.36 21.09 9.95
C CYS A 19 -19.11 19.61 10.27
N ALA A 20 -19.73 18.71 9.51
CA ALA A 20 -19.24 17.35 9.40
C ALA A 20 -18.00 17.41 8.50
N CYS A 21 -16.92 17.96 9.05
CA CYS A 21 -15.57 17.65 8.62
C CYS A 21 -15.04 16.80 9.77
N ASP A 22 -15.32 15.51 9.68
CA ASP A 22 -14.70 14.51 10.53
C ASP A 22 -14.35 13.33 9.61
N ASP A 23 -13.56 13.66 8.59
CA ASP A 23 -12.65 12.71 7.98
C ASP A 23 -11.28 13.29 8.31
N ASP A 24 -10.73 12.87 9.45
CA ASP A 24 -9.28 12.85 9.67
C ASP A 24 -8.71 11.91 8.59
N ASP A 25 -8.63 12.42 7.35
CA ASP A 25 -7.82 11.82 6.30
C ASP A 25 -6.39 11.92 6.83
N GLU A 26 -5.89 10.85 7.45
CA GLU A 26 -4.46 10.70 7.65
C GLU A 26 -3.83 10.85 6.27
N GLU A 27 -3.20 11.99 6.03
CA GLU A 27 -2.45 12.29 4.81
C GLU A 27 -1.29 11.29 4.72
N THR A 28 -1.59 10.11 4.20
CA THR A 28 -0.59 9.06 3.97
C THR A 28 0.39 9.59 2.96
N ARG A 29 1.66 9.57 3.34
CA ARG A 29 2.75 10.00 2.47
C ARG A 29 2.70 9.23 1.15
N SER A 30 2.97 9.93 0.05
CA SER A 30 3.03 9.33 -1.28
C SER A 30 4.25 8.41 -1.42
N VAL A 31 4.05 7.23 -1.99
CA VAL A 31 5.11 6.28 -2.39
C VAL A 31 5.95 6.77 -3.58
N GLN A 32 5.57 7.88 -4.22
CA GLN A 32 6.27 8.41 -5.38
C GLN A 32 7.76 8.59 -5.10
N GLY A 33 8.61 8.00 -5.95
CA GLY A 33 10.06 7.99 -5.76
C GLY A 33 10.71 6.72 -6.30
N ARG A 34 12.03 6.65 -6.15
CA ARG A 34 12.84 5.48 -6.49
C ARG A 34 13.25 4.77 -5.21
N TRP A 35 13.10 3.45 -5.19
CA TRP A 35 13.29 2.63 -4.01
C TRP A 35 14.10 1.39 -4.39
N GLN A 36 15.12 1.10 -3.59
CA GLN A 36 16.01 -0.04 -3.71
C GLN A 36 15.57 -1.12 -2.74
N GLY A 37 15.26 -2.31 -3.24
CA GLY A 37 14.95 -3.48 -2.43
C GLY A 37 16.12 -3.82 -1.52
N THR A 38 15.81 -4.27 -0.30
CA THR A 38 16.81 -4.66 0.69
C THR A 38 16.52 -5.94 1.43
N LEU A 39 15.25 -6.33 1.52
CA LEU A 39 14.80 -7.56 2.14
C LEU A 39 13.43 -7.92 1.56
N LEU A 40 13.21 -9.22 1.34
CA LEU A 40 11.91 -9.81 1.07
C LEU A 40 11.62 -10.85 2.15
N GLU A 41 10.52 -10.69 2.89
CA GLU A 41 10.01 -11.71 3.79
C GLU A 41 8.79 -12.39 3.16
N VAL A 42 8.76 -13.72 3.15
CA VAL A 42 7.64 -14.52 2.62
C VAL A 42 7.21 -15.56 3.64
N LYS A 43 5.91 -15.62 3.93
CA LYS A 43 5.31 -16.61 4.83
C LYS A 43 4.14 -17.28 4.11
N LEU A 44 4.17 -18.62 4.04
CA LEU A 44 3.05 -19.42 3.57
C LEU A 44 2.34 -20.03 4.77
N GLU A 45 1.05 -19.73 4.89
CA GLU A 45 0.15 -20.32 5.88
C GLU A 45 -0.83 -21.27 5.22
N ALA A 46 -0.94 -22.49 5.73
CA ALA A 46 -1.95 -23.46 5.31
C ALA A 46 -2.65 -24.00 6.55
N PHE A 47 -3.98 -24.14 6.51
CA PHE A 47 -4.78 -24.61 7.65
C PHE A 47 -4.55 -23.83 8.96
N GLY A 48 -4.21 -22.53 8.86
CA GLY A 48 -3.94 -21.67 10.01
C GLY A 48 -2.60 -21.91 10.71
N VAL A 49 -1.68 -22.67 10.07
CA VAL A 49 -0.31 -22.85 10.53
C VAL A 49 0.68 -22.35 9.48
N THR A 50 1.76 -21.71 9.91
CA THR A 50 2.89 -21.38 9.03
C THR A 50 3.56 -22.67 8.61
N VAL A 51 3.50 -22.99 7.32
CA VAL A 51 4.14 -24.17 6.74
C VAL A 51 5.50 -23.85 6.12
N ARG A 52 5.74 -22.58 5.77
CA ARG A 52 7.01 -22.09 5.23
C ARG A 52 7.21 -20.62 5.61
N SER A 53 8.46 -20.25 5.88
CA SER A 53 8.88 -18.88 6.15
C SER A 53 10.27 -18.71 5.57
N GLU A 54 10.45 -17.69 4.75
CA GLU A 54 11.69 -17.37 4.06
C GLU A 54 11.97 -15.89 4.18
N GLU A 55 13.26 -15.59 4.20
CA GLU A 55 13.81 -14.23 4.13
C GLU A 55 14.87 -14.25 3.05
N ASP A 56 14.79 -13.32 2.11
CA ASP A 56 15.80 -13.09 1.09
C ASP A 56 16.45 -11.72 1.33
N ASP A 57 17.66 -11.73 1.87
CA ASP A 57 18.50 -10.54 2.10
C ASP A 57 19.32 -10.14 0.86
N THR A 58 19.18 -10.89 -0.24
CA THR A 58 19.76 -10.57 -1.55
C THR A 58 18.79 -9.85 -2.47
N PHE A 59 17.52 -9.73 -2.09
CA PHE A 59 16.50 -8.94 -2.79
C PHE A 59 17.00 -7.52 -3.08
N ASP A 60 17.23 -7.22 -4.36
CA ASP A 60 17.81 -5.95 -4.81
C ASP A 60 17.05 -5.30 -5.99
N ALA A 61 15.76 -5.62 -6.13
CA ALA A 61 14.91 -4.99 -7.13
C ALA A 61 14.77 -3.47 -6.91
N VAL A 62 14.88 -2.70 -7.98
CA VAL A 62 14.65 -1.26 -7.99
C VAL A 62 13.25 -0.97 -8.50
N ILE A 63 12.44 -0.29 -7.70
CA ILE A 63 11.10 0.15 -8.09
C ILE A 63 11.03 1.68 -8.13
N GLU A 64 10.48 2.22 -9.21
CA GLU A 64 10.23 3.65 -9.36
C GLU A 64 8.74 3.91 -9.57
N PHE A 65 8.12 4.58 -8.60
CA PHE A 65 6.76 5.09 -8.69
C PHE A 65 6.80 6.50 -9.25
N LYS A 66 6.49 6.67 -10.55
CA LYS A 66 6.55 7.97 -11.22
C LYS A 66 5.27 8.76 -11.03
N SER A 67 5.41 10.09 -11.03
CA SER A 67 4.26 10.98 -11.12
C SER A 67 3.45 10.68 -12.38
N GLY A 68 2.12 10.55 -12.25
CA GLY A 68 1.24 10.18 -13.37
C GLY A 68 0.85 8.71 -13.40
N GLY A 69 1.30 7.91 -12.43
CA GLY A 69 0.81 6.54 -12.22
C GLY A 69 1.54 5.47 -13.03
N GLU A 70 2.71 5.76 -13.59
CA GLU A 70 3.60 4.75 -14.19
C GLU A 70 4.54 4.19 -13.11
N VAL A 71 4.75 2.87 -13.12
CA VAL A 71 5.75 2.20 -12.28
C VAL A 71 6.75 1.46 -13.16
N THR A 72 8.03 1.53 -12.81
CA THR A 72 9.06 0.67 -13.41
C THR A 72 9.71 -0.19 -12.34
N ILE A 73 9.92 -1.47 -12.66
CA ILE A 73 10.56 -2.44 -11.79
C ILE A 73 11.76 -3.00 -12.55
N GLU A 74 12.92 -3.03 -11.92
CA GLU A 74 14.16 -3.56 -12.47
C GLU A 74 14.76 -4.55 -11.47
N ASP A 75 15.13 -5.75 -11.92
CA ASP A 75 15.76 -6.78 -11.11
C ASP A 75 16.64 -7.67 -12.00
N GLU A 76 17.86 -7.99 -11.57
CA GLU A 76 18.84 -8.80 -12.31
C GLU A 76 19.00 -8.47 -13.83
N GLY A 77 18.82 -7.20 -14.21
CA GLY A 77 18.90 -6.74 -15.60
C GLY A 77 17.65 -7.00 -16.45
N GLN A 78 16.60 -7.56 -15.86
CA GLN A 78 15.24 -7.56 -16.40
C GLN A 78 14.50 -6.30 -15.94
N SER A 79 13.55 -5.84 -16.75
CA SER A 79 12.68 -4.73 -16.34
C SER A 79 11.27 -4.88 -16.87
N ALA A 80 10.33 -4.35 -16.11
CA ALA A 80 8.93 -4.20 -16.50
C ALA A 80 8.45 -2.77 -16.25
N THR A 81 7.46 -2.37 -17.05
CA THR A 81 6.72 -1.13 -16.86
C THR A 81 5.25 -1.46 -16.67
N GLY A 82 4.61 -0.71 -15.78
CA GLY A 82 3.22 -0.92 -15.43
C GLY A 82 2.55 0.36 -14.96
N THR A 83 1.43 0.20 -14.28
CA THR A 83 0.74 1.29 -13.62
C THR A 83 0.68 1.10 -12.12
N TRP A 84 0.65 2.20 -11.36
CA TRP A 84 0.37 2.18 -9.93
C TRP A 84 -0.67 3.22 -9.55
N LYS A 85 -1.38 2.95 -8.45
CA LYS A 85 -2.29 3.89 -7.82
C LYS A 85 -2.23 3.72 -6.30
N GLN A 86 -2.15 4.83 -5.58
CA GLN A 86 -2.28 4.84 -4.12
C GLN A 86 -3.65 5.40 -3.71
N SER A 87 -4.23 4.81 -2.68
CA SER A 87 -5.47 5.25 -2.02
C SER A 87 -5.29 5.07 -0.52
N GLY A 88 -4.97 6.16 0.19
CA GLY A 88 -4.56 6.08 1.59
C GLY A 88 -3.34 5.17 1.75
N ASN A 89 -3.46 4.18 2.63
CA ASN A 89 -2.41 3.25 2.96
C ASN A 89 -2.34 2.01 2.04
N THR A 90 -3.08 2.03 0.93
CA THR A 90 -3.09 0.93 -0.05
C THR A 90 -2.48 1.41 -1.36
N ILE A 91 -1.63 0.58 -1.96
CA ILE A 91 -1.12 0.75 -3.32
C ILE A 91 -1.51 -0.45 -4.17
N THR A 92 -2.06 -0.19 -5.36
CA THR A 92 -2.28 -1.19 -6.40
C THR A 92 -1.18 -1.06 -7.44
N ILE A 93 -0.45 -2.14 -7.70
CA ILE A 93 0.57 -2.25 -8.74
C ILE A 93 0.02 -3.14 -9.84
N THR A 94 0.22 -2.76 -11.11
CA THR A 94 -0.13 -3.59 -12.27
C THR A 94 1.05 -3.60 -13.22
N ALA A 95 1.90 -4.60 -13.09
CA ALA A 95 3.07 -4.83 -13.92
C ALA A 95 3.25 -6.33 -14.14
N ASP A 96 3.67 -6.74 -15.32
CA ASP A 96 3.99 -8.15 -15.61
C ASP A 96 5.43 -8.41 -15.16
N PHE A 97 5.61 -8.64 -13.85
CA PHE A 97 6.91 -8.88 -13.24
C PHE A 97 6.79 -9.84 -12.06
N SER A 98 7.68 -10.84 -12.03
CA SER A 98 7.78 -11.79 -10.94
C SER A 98 9.22 -11.89 -10.45
N ILE A 99 9.39 -11.95 -9.13
CA ILE A 99 10.68 -12.16 -8.46
C ILE A 99 10.57 -13.47 -7.70
N GLU A 100 11.51 -14.40 -7.93
CA GLU A 100 11.52 -15.72 -7.29
C GLU A 100 10.16 -16.47 -7.37
N GLY A 101 9.43 -16.27 -8.46
CA GLY A 101 8.10 -16.88 -8.67
C GLY A 101 6.93 -16.14 -8.00
N ILE A 102 7.18 -15.01 -7.33
CA ILE A 102 6.17 -14.15 -6.72
C ILE A 102 5.79 -13.03 -7.69
N ASP A 103 4.52 -13.00 -8.09
CA ASP A 103 3.94 -11.92 -8.90
C ASP A 103 3.85 -10.61 -8.08
N LEU A 104 4.57 -9.58 -8.54
CA LEU A 104 4.56 -8.26 -7.92
C LEU A 104 3.34 -7.39 -8.31
N SER A 105 2.51 -7.86 -9.23
CA SER A 105 1.21 -7.25 -9.52
C SER A 105 0.25 -7.50 -8.37
N GLY A 106 -0.55 -6.50 -7.99
CA GLY A 106 -1.60 -6.64 -6.99
C GLY A 106 -1.66 -5.51 -5.99
N ASP A 107 -2.45 -5.73 -4.94
CA ASP A 107 -2.66 -4.76 -3.86
C ASP A 107 -1.68 -4.99 -2.72
N TYR A 108 -1.13 -3.89 -2.21
CA TYR A 108 -0.25 -3.85 -1.06
C TYR A 108 -0.75 -2.83 -0.04
N THR A 109 -0.52 -3.13 1.23
CA THR A 109 -0.62 -2.19 2.34
C THR A 109 0.74 -1.56 2.57
N ILE A 110 0.79 -0.24 2.74
CA ILE A 110 2.00 0.51 3.07
C ILE A 110 2.21 0.41 4.59
N GLU A 111 3.02 -0.52 5.07
CA GLU A 111 3.22 -0.68 6.52
C GLU A 111 4.03 0.47 7.11
N GLU A 112 4.99 1.00 6.33
CA GLU A 112 5.78 2.15 6.70
C GLU A 112 6.17 2.95 5.46
N ILE A 113 6.18 4.28 5.56
CA ILE A 113 6.78 5.16 4.56
C ILE A 113 7.41 6.40 5.19
N SER A 114 8.65 6.71 4.79
CA SER A 114 9.42 7.87 5.24
C SER A 114 10.27 8.48 4.12
N GLU A 115 11.22 9.35 4.44
CA GLU A 115 12.19 9.88 3.45
C GLU A 115 13.18 8.82 2.97
N THR A 116 13.41 7.78 3.77
CA THR A 116 14.50 6.83 3.53
C THR A 116 14.03 5.39 3.45
N LYS A 117 12.78 5.11 3.79
CA LYS A 117 12.27 3.74 3.98
C LYS A 117 10.86 3.60 3.44
N LEU A 118 10.59 2.45 2.81
CA LEU A 118 9.26 2.02 2.37
C LEU A 118 9.10 0.53 2.70
N GLU A 119 7.97 0.17 3.30
CA GLU A 119 7.58 -1.22 3.56
C GLU A 119 6.22 -1.50 2.93
N LEU A 120 6.15 -2.53 2.10
CA LEU A 120 4.93 -2.95 1.40
C LEU A 120 4.56 -4.37 1.79
N TYR A 121 3.34 -4.56 2.30
CA TYR A 121 2.79 -5.86 2.69
C TYR A 121 1.69 -6.31 1.73
N THR A 122 1.66 -7.59 1.36
CA THR A 122 0.53 -8.20 0.67
C THR A 122 0.15 -9.52 1.30
N GLU A 123 -1.15 -9.83 1.27
CA GLU A 123 -1.71 -11.10 1.71
C GLU A 123 -2.63 -11.63 0.63
N ARG A 124 -2.37 -12.85 0.15
CA ARG A 124 -3.09 -13.44 -0.98
C ARG A 124 -3.39 -14.90 -0.72
N ASN A 125 -4.63 -15.29 -0.97
CA ASN A 125 -5.02 -16.70 -0.97
C ASN A 125 -4.75 -17.30 -2.35
N GLY A 126 -4.27 -18.53 -2.37
CA GLY A 126 -3.96 -19.22 -3.61
C GLY A 126 -3.57 -20.66 -3.41
N THR A 127 -3.18 -21.27 -4.53
CA THR A 127 -2.56 -22.59 -4.56
C THR A 127 -1.11 -22.40 -4.95
N TYR A 128 -0.20 -22.96 -4.15
CA TYR A 128 1.24 -22.77 -4.27
C TYR A 128 1.93 -24.12 -4.34
N GLU A 129 2.82 -24.28 -5.30
CA GLU A 129 3.64 -25.49 -5.42
C GLU A 129 4.81 -25.40 -4.43
N ASP A 130 4.94 -26.38 -3.55
CA ASP A 130 6.11 -26.54 -2.69
C ASP A 130 7.31 -26.92 -3.58
N PRO A 131 8.38 -26.10 -3.66
CA PRO A 131 9.51 -26.37 -4.54
C PRO A 131 10.30 -27.63 -4.16
N ASP A 132 10.22 -28.07 -2.90
CA ASP A 132 10.94 -29.25 -2.41
C ASP A 132 10.19 -30.55 -2.72
N SER A 133 8.85 -30.52 -2.66
CA SER A 133 8.00 -31.72 -2.83
C SER A 133 7.22 -31.77 -4.15
N GLY A 134 7.08 -30.64 -4.85
CA GLY A 134 6.21 -30.46 -6.02
C GLY A 134 4.71 -30.56 -5.70
N THR A 135 4.33 -30.48 -4.42
CA THR A 135 2.94 -30.62 -4.00
C THR A 135 2.25 -29.27 -4.00
N GLU A 136 1.05 -29.20 -4.57
CA GLU A 136 0.18 -28.03 -4.47
C GLU A 136 -0.42 -27.91 -3.06
N ILE A 137 -0.22 -26.75 -2.44
CA ILE A 137 -0.72 -26.39 -1.12
C ILE A 137 -1.68 -25.22 -1.28
N GLU A 138 -2.94 -25.40 -0.88
CA GLU A 138 -3.88 -24.28 -0.73
C GLU A 138 -3.54 -23.52 0.57
N GLY A 139 -3.37 -22.22 0.44
CA GLY A 139 -2.95 -21.40 1.57
C GLY A 139 -2.96 -19.91 1.29
N THR A 140 -2.41 -19.18 2.24
CA THR A 140 -2.26 -17.73 2.22
C THR A 140 -0.77 -17.40 2.17
N ILE A 141 -0.32 -16.74 1.11
CA ILE A 141 0.99 -16.08 1.09
C ILE A 141 0.86 -14.70 1.72
N LYS A 142 1.76 -14.42 2.64
CA LYS A 142 2.02 -13.10 3.20
C LYS A 142 3.42 -12.71 2.80
N ALA A 143 3.59 -11.55 2.17
CA ALA A 143 4.91 -11.06 1.79
C ALA A 143 5.09 -9.60 2.22
N THR A 144 6.25 -9.29 2.79
CA THR A 144 6.67 -7.92 3.09
C THR A 144 7.92 -7.60 2.30
N LEU A 145 7.86 -6.52 1.54
CA LEU A 145 8.97 -6.00 0.75
C LEU A 145 9.52 -4.75 1.43
N TYR A 146 10.82 -4.74 1.70
CA TYR A 146 11.51 -3.65 2.36
C TYR A 146 12.39 -2.92 1.34
N PHE A 147 12.32 -1.60 1.37
CA PHE A 147 13.10 -0.76 0.48
C PHE A 147 13.74 0.43 1.19
N ASN A 148 14.89 0.85 0.67
CA ASN A 148 15.52 2.12 0.97
C ASN A 148 15.31 3.12 -0.17
N ALA A 149 15.14 4.39 0.16
CA ALA A 149 15.03 5.44 -0.85
C ALA A 149 16.36 5.58 -1.63
N LEU A 150 16.24 5.69 -2.95
CA LEU A 150 17.33 6.09 -3.82
C LEU A 150 17.29 7.61 -4.07
N PRO A 151 18.47 8.24 -4.25
CA PRO A 151 18.57 9.67 -4.57
C PRO A 151 18.03 10.02 -5.96
#